data_AF-A0A7K3B0K0-F1
#
_entry.id   AF-A0A7K3B0K0-F1
#
_cell.length_a   1.000
_cell.length_b   1.000
_cell.length_c   1.000
_cell.angle_alpha   90.00
_cell.angle_beta   90.00
_cell.angle_gamma   90.00
#
_symmetry.space_group_name_H-M   'P 1'
#
loop_
_entity.id
_entity.type
_entity.pdbx_description
1 polymer ?
#
loop_
_entity_poly.entity_id
_entity_poly.type
_entity_poly.pdbx_seq_one_letter_code
_entity_poly.pdbx_strand_id
1 'polypeptide(L)'
;MKTLNVAETPPVGTAAIHGAVLDEVLTTFPYNSASQFHEYFGSGPAPRGYGGSCAWQSFEAGRLVAERAGAEAEYWIDGRHVAAVYRDAGGMTLLDPYLLHCPPLRLERADAVDGEVRLAVDAYPFRIREDGSVAPSRVRVCWVPEDDSVRLDHLRFSPRRGHNVISRSFTLRRERQLTEVPPPAEWVRPQLLHPEQHSVSVRVVHPATRELAEIILPLAGRPTGVVSDTESMITKNNQGAVARHGARAFHRDSEVVADAVGSPRQDVVDFLLEAAALHLAAAPAGLETAAYSLEDE
;
A
#
# COMPACT_ATOMS: atom_id res chain seq x y z
N MET A 1 -29.24 -29.81 -2.58
CA MET A 1 -28.57 -29.61 -3.88
C MET A 1 -27.81 -28.31 -3.80
N LYS A 2 -26.48 -28.37 -3.62
CA LYS A 2 -25.60 -27.19 -3.69
C LYS A 2 -25.24 -27.00 -5.16
N THR A 3 -25.71 -25.93 -5.76
CA THR A 3 -25.28 -25.50 -7.09
C THR A 3 -23.81 -25.10 -6.98
N LEU A 4 -22.93 -25.89 -7.58
CA LEU A 4 -21.54 -25.53 -7.83
C LEU A 4 -21.58 -24.38 -8.84
N ASN A 5 -21.18 -23.18 -8.42
CA ASN A 5 -20.92 -22.09 -9.36
C ASN A 5 -19.84 -22.56 -10.32
N VAL A 6 -20.22 -22.70 -11.58
CA VAL A 6 -19.31 -23.02 -12.68
C VAL A 6 -18.36 -21.83 -12.80
N ALA A 7 -17.06 -22.09 -12.58
CA ALA A 7 -16.02 -21.11 -12.82
C ALA A 7 -16.00 -20.77 -14.31
N GLU A 8 -16.43 -19.57 -14.66
CA GLU A 8 -16.26 -19.03 -16.01
C GLU A 8 -14.76 -18.80 -16.25
N THR A 9 -14.28 -19.31 -17.38
CA THR A 9 -12.96 -18.94 -17.90
C THR A 9 -12.94 -17.41 -18.04
N PRO A 10 -11.93 -16.71 -17.49
CA PRO A 10 -11.89 -15.25 -17.59
C PRO A 10 -11.92 -14.83 -19.06
N PRO A 11 -12.75 -13.83 -19.43
CA PRO A 11 -12.82 -13.39 -20.81
C PRO A 11 -11.44 -12.94 -21.32
N VAL A 12 -11.19 -13.19 -22.61
CA VAL A 12 -9.98 -12.72 -23.29
C VAL A 12 -9.84 -11.20 -23.07
N GLY A 13 -8.82 -10.79 -22.30
CA GLY A 13 -8.59 -9.38 -21.96
C GLY A 13 -8.42 -9.08 -20.47
N THR A 14 -8.83 -9.97 -19.56
CA THR A 14 -8.75 -9.73 -18.10
C THR A 14 -7.33 -9.43 -17.61
N ALA A 15 -6.31 -10.11 -18.14
CA ALA A 15 -4.91 -9.86 -17.77
C ALA A 15 -4.45 -8.43 -18.14
N ALA A 16 -4.87 -7.92 -19.30
CA ALA A 16 -4.57 -6.55 -19.71
C ALA A 16 -5.31 -5.54 -18.82
N ILE A 17 -6.56 -5.84 -18.44
CA ILE A 17 -7.34 -5.01 -17.52
C ILE A 17 -6.68 -4.97 -16.14
N HIS A 18 -6.25 -6.12 -15.60
CA HIS A 18 -5.52 -6.20 -14.34
C HIS A 18 -4.25 -5.32 -14.36
N GLY A 19 -3.48 -5.38 -15.45
CA GLY A 19 -2.29 -4.53 -15.62
C GLY A 19 -2.64 -3.03 -15.66
N ALA A 20 -3.65 -2.65 -16.42
CA ALA A 20 -4.09 -1.26 -16.52
C ALA A 20 -4.65 -0.71 -15.20
N VAL A 21 -5.46 -1.50 -14.48
CA VAL A 21 -5.99 -1.12 -13.17
C VAL A 21 -4.88 -0.97 -12.14
N LEU A 22 -3.92 -1.90 -12.11
CA LEU A 22 -2.78 -1.81 -11.20
C LEU A 22 -1.97 -0.52 -11.45
N ASP A 23 -1.63 -0.23 -12.71
CA ASP A 23 -0.90 0.99 -13.09
C ASP A 23 -1.63 2.27 -12.65
N GLU A 24 -2.94 2.30 -12.87
CA GLU A 24 -3.80 3.42 -12.51
C GLU A 24 -3.91 3.62 -11.00
N VAL A 25 -4.10 2.54 -10.22
CA VAL A 25 -4.19 2.64 -8.77
C VAL A 25 -2.86 3.08 -8.18
N LEU A 26 -1.72 2.54 -8.67
CA LEU A 26 -0.39 2.94 -8.22
C LEU A 26 -0.11 4.44 -8.36
N THR A 27 -0.69 5.09 -9.39
CA THR A 27 -0.39 6.48 -9.73
C THR A 27 -1.48 7.49 -9.42
N THR A 28 -2.73 7.05 -9.23
CA THR A 28 -3.89 7.95 -9.02
C THR A 28 -4.61 7.71 -7.70
N PHE A 29 -4.27 6.65 -6.97
CA PHE A 29 -4.84 6.32 -5.67
C PHE A 29 -3.71 5.90 -4.69
N PRO A 30 -2.91 6.89 -4.23
CA PRO A 30 -1.69 6.62 -3.49
C PRO A 30 -1.96 5.93 -2.14
N TYR A 31 -0.91 5.35 -1.57
CA TYR A 31 -1.01 4.85 -0.20
C TYR A 31 -1.09 6.06 0.74
N ASN A 32 -2.11 6.07 1.59
CA ASN A 32 -2.32 7.14 2.55
C ASN A 32 -2.90 6.59 3.85
N SER A 33 -2.10 6.67 4.92
CA SER A 33 -2.52 6.20 6.25
C SER A 33 -3.32 7.23 7.05
N ALA A 34 -3.45 8.46 6.54
CA ALA A 34 -4.30 9.50 7.13
C ALA A 34 -5.77 9.40 6.67
N SER A 35 -6.05 8.93 5.45
CA SER A 35 -7.41 8.96 4.87
C SER A 35 -8.48 8.32 5.75
N GLN A 36 -8.20 7.16 6.34
CA GLN A 36 -9.17 6.49 7.21
C GLN A 36 -9.35 7.17 8.58
N PHE A 37 -8.41 7.99 9.06
CA PHE A 37 -8.67 8.80 10.25
C PHE A 37 -9.75 9.85 9.97
N HIS A 38 -9.67 10.53 8.83
CA HIS A 38 -10.69 11.47 8.38
C HIS A 38 -12.05 10.81 8.20
N GLU A 39 -12.07 9.62 7.58
CA GLU A 39 -13.31 8.87 7.32
C GLU A 39 -14.00 8.39 8.62
N TYR A 40 -13.25 7.84 9.57
CA TYR A 40 -13.84 7.15 10.73
C TYR A 40 -13.89 7.97 12.03
N PHE A 41 -13.06 9.01 12.15
CA PHE A 41 -13.00 9.91 13.30
C PHE A 41 -13.22 11.38 12.95
N GLY A 42 -13.04 11.75 11.68
CA GLY A 42 -13.16 13.13 11.20
C GLY A 42 -14.51 13.44 10.56
N SER A 43 -14.46 14.32 9.55
CA SER A 43 -15.64 14.91 8.90
C SER A 43 -16.21 14.08 7.74
N GLY A 44 -15.50 13.03 7.30
CA GLY A 44 -15.94 12.18 6.19
C GLY A 44 -14.77 11.64 5.35
N PRO A 45 -15.08 10.91 4.27
CA PRO A 45 -14.06 10.31 3.43
C PRO A 45 -13.22 11.37 2.71
N ALA A 46 -11.92 11.09 2.59
CA ALA A 46 -11.01 11.93 1.82
C ALA A 46 -11.33 11.89 0.32
N PRO A 47 -11.02 12.96 -0.44
CA PRO A 47 -11.10 12.93 -1.90
C PRO A 47 -10.24 11.79 -2.48
N ARG A 48 -10.69 11.18 -3.58
CA ARG A 48 -10.02 10.01 -4.20
C ARG A 48 -8.52 10.22 -4.46
N GLY A 49 -8.09 11.43 -4.84
CA GLY A 49 -6.67 11.75 -5.10
C GLY A 49 -5.76 11.60 -3.87
N TYR A 50 -6.30 11.68 -2.66
CA TYR A 50 -5.57 11.38 -1.43
C TYR A 50 -5.35 9.88 -1.23
N GLY A 51 -6.06 9.02 -1.95
CA GLY A 51 -5.94 7.57 -1.84
C GLY A 51 -6.36 7.03 -0.47
N GLY A 52 -5.75 5.92 -0.05
CA GLY A 52 -6.10 5.26 1.21
C GLY A 52 -5.08 4.24 1.69
N SER A 53 -5.36 3.63 2.83
CA SER A 53 -4.51 2.57 3.41
C SER A 53 -4.39 1.36 2.47
N CYS A 54 -3.48 0.44 2.82
CA CYS A 54 -3.22 -0.77 2.03
C CYS A 54 -4.50 -1.52 1.63
N ALA A 55 -5.45 -1.69 2.57
CA ALA A 55 -6.72 -2.35 2.29
C ALA A 55 -7.57 -1.57 1.29
N TRP A 56 -7.65 -0.24 1.42
CA TRP A 56 -8.43 0.60 0.50
C TRP A 56 -7.83 0.64 -0.91
N GLN A 57 -6.51 0.53 -1.06
CA GLN A 57 -5.90 0.39 -2.39
C GLN A 57 -6.33 -0.92 -3.07
N SER A 58 -6.41 -2.02 -2.31
CA SER A 58 -6.91 -3.30 -2.81
C SER A 58 -8.41 -3.24 -3.13
N PHE A 59 -9.21 -2.55 -2.32
CA PHE A 59 -10.64 -2.32 -2.60
C PHE A 59 -10.84 -1.51 -3.88
N GLU A 60 -10.07 -0.44 -4.07
CA GLU A 60 -10.12 0.38 -5.28
C GLU A 60 -9.71 -0.41 -6.53
N ALA A 61 -8.66 -1.23 -6.44
CA ALA A 61 -8.28 -2.13 -7.53
C ALA A 61 -9.40 -3.13 -7.84
N GLY A 62 -10.01 -3.73 -6.80
CA GLY A 62 -11.16 -4.62 -6.93
C GLY A 62 -12.35 -3.98 -7.64
N ARG A 63 -12.76 -2.79 -7.20
CA ARG A 63 -13.84 -2.01 -7.80
C ARG A 63 -13.60 -1.74 -9.27
N LEU A 64 -12.40 -1.28 -9.64
CA LEU A 64 -12.05 -0.95 -11.03
C LEU A 64 -12.01 -2.18 -11.94
N VAL A 65 -11.55 -3.34 -11.44
CA VAL A 65 -11.61 -4.59 -12.22
C VAL A 65 -13.05 -5.04 -12.39
N ALA A 66 -13.87 -5.00 -11.34
CA ALA A 66 -15.30 -5.34 -11.45
C ALA A 66 -16.01 -4.46 -12.48
N GLU A 67 -15.76 -3.15 -12.49
CA GLU A 67 -16.33 -2.22 -13.46
C GLU A 67 -15.88 -2.47 -14.90
N ARG A 68 -14.64 -2.90 -15.12
CA ARG A 68 -14.04 -3.03 -16.47
C ARG A 68 -14.11 -4.43 -17.06
N ALA A 69 -14.07 -5.46 -16.21
CA ALA A 69 -14.01 -6.86 -16.59
C ALA A 69 -15.22 -7.67 -16.12
N GLY A 70 -16.07 -7.13 -15.24
CA GLY A 70 -17.15 -7.89 -14.60
C GLY A 70 -16.67 -8.96 -13.61
N ALA A 71 -15.40 -8.92 -13.21
CA ALA A 71 -14.80 -9.90 -12.30
C ALA A 71 -14.76 -9.36 -10.87
N GLU A 72 -15.34 -10.10 -9.93
CA GLU A 72 -15.31 -9.78 -8.51
C GLU A 72 -14.02 -10.30 -7.86
N ALA A 73 -13.46 -9.52 -6.94
CA ALA A 73 -12.29 -9.91 -6.16
C ALA A 73 -12.69 -10.68 -4.89
N GLU A 74 -11.95 -11.72 -4.57
CA GLU A 74 -11.85 -12.23 -3.19
C GLU A 74 -10.83 -11.37 -2.44
N TYR A 75 -11.17 -10.91 -1.23
CA TYR A 75 -10.27 -10.06 -0.43
C TYR A 75 -9.65 -10.85 0.71
N TRP A 76 -8.44 -11.37 0.48
CA TRP A 76 -7.71 -12.18 1.46
C TRP A 76 -6.95 -11.30 2.44
N ILE A 77 -6.89 -11.71 3.72
CA ILE A 77 -6.37 -10.87 4.81
C ILE A 77 -5.24 -11.55 5.61
N ASP A 78 -4.29 -10.72 6.04
CA ASP A 78 -3.28 -11.06 7.05
C ASP A 78 -3.08 -9.87 8.01
N GLY A 79 -3.58 -9.99 9.23
CA GLY A 79 -3.65 -8.88 10.18
C GLY A 79 -4.45 -7.71 9.62
N ARG A 80 -3.76 -6.59 9.36
CA ARG A 80 -4.32 -5.35 8.80
C ARG A 80 -4.18 -5.23 7.28
N HIS A 81 -3.44 -6.16 6.65
CA HIS A 81 -3.17 -6.13 5.22
C HIS A 81 -4.22 -6.92 4.45
N VAL A 82 -4.58 -6.43 3.27
CA VAL A 82 -5.60 -7.03 2.40
C VAL A 82 -5.09 -6.98 0.96
N ALA A 83 -5.25 -8.07 0.21
CA ALA A 83 -4.99 -8.11 -1.23
C ALA A 83 -6.26 -8.53 -1.99
N ALA A 84 -6.43 -8.00 -3.21
CA ALA A 84 -7.49 -8.43 -4.11
C ALA A 84 -7.01 -9.65 -4.93
N VAL A 85 -7.78 -10.75 -4.86
CA VAL A 85 -7.44 -12.04 -5.46
C VAL A 85 -8.53 -12.46 -6.44
N TYR A 86 -8.13 -12.82 -7.66
CA TYR A 86 -9.01 -13.34 -8.70
C TYR A 86 -8.59 -14.76 -9.03
N ARG A 87 -9.54 -15.70 -9.00
CA ARG A 87 -9.26 -17.12 -9.18
C ARG A 87 -9.94 -17.65 -10.42
N ASP A 88 -9.27 -18.58 -11.08
CA ASP A 88 -9.82 -19.35 -12.18
C ASP A 88 -9.36 -20.81 -12.07
N ALA A 89 -9.76 -21.64 -13.03
CA ALA A 89 -9.39 -23.05 -13.05
C ALA A 89 -7.87 -23.29 -13.16
N GLY A 90 -7.14 -22.34 -13.75
CA GLY A 90 -5.70 -22.43 -14.01
C GLY A 90 -4.83 -21.89 -12.89
N GLY A 91 -5.35 -21.03 -12.01
CA GLY A 91 -4.57 -20.43 -10.94
C GLY A 91 -5.23 -19.21 -10.30
N MET A 92 -4.42 -18.23 -9.92
CA MET A 92 -4.90 -16.98 -9.35
C MET A 92 -4.09 -15.78 -9.82
N THR A 93 -4.71 -14.61 -9.79
CA THR A 93 -4.05 -13.32 -9.98
C THR A 93 -4.25 -12.47 -8.73
N LEU A 94 -3.17 -11.94 -8.17
CA LEU A 94 -3.25 -10.97 -7.07
C LEU A 94 -2.94 -9.56 -7.56
N LEU A 95 -3.75 -8.60 -7.10
CA LEU A 95 -3.50 -7.18 -7.19
C LEU A 95 -3.32 -6.62 -5.78
N ASP A 96 -2.12 -6.15 -5.50
CA ASP A 96 -1.71 -5.57 -4.21
C ASP A 96 -0.86 -4.31 -4.45
N PRO A 97 -1.52 -3.17 -4.75
CA PRO A 97 -0.82 -1.92 -5.03
C PRO A 97 0.05 -1.44 -3.88
N TYR A 98 -0.21 -1.89 -2.64
CA TYR A 98 0.59 -1.51 -1.47
C TYR A 98 2.02 -2.07 -1.53
N LEU A 99 2.21 -3.25 -2.16
CA LEU A 99 3.52 -3.85 -2.41
C LEU A 99 4.21 -3.29 -3.66
N LEU A 100 3.56 -2.38 -4.39
CA LEU A 100 4.11 -1.63 -5.50
C LEU A 100 4.64 -2.49 -6.66
N HIS A 101 4.15 -3.72 -6.82
CA HIS A 101 4.52 -4.58 -7.94
C HIS A 101 4.03 -3.97 -9.26
N CYS A 102 4.86 -4.03 -10.31
CA CYS A 102 4.54 -3.40 -11.59
C CYS A 102 3.59 -4.24 -12.46
N PRO A 103 3.83 -5.54 -12.67
CA PRO A 103 2.85 -6.41 -13.32
C PRO A 103 1.91 -7.06 -12.29
N PRO A 104 0.67 -7.44 -12.65
CA PRO A 104 -0.17 -8.30 -11.83
C PRO A 104 0.55 -9.61 -11.44
N LEU A 105 0.29 -10.10 -10.23
CA LEU A 105 0.91 -11.32 -9.72
C LEU A 105 0.10 -12.54 -10.18
N ARG A 106 0.33 -12.99 -11.43
CA ARG A 106 -0.29 -14.20 -11.96
C ARG A 106 0.49 -15.43 -11.50
N LEU A 107 -0.21 -16.35 -10.83
CA LEU A 107 0.33 -17.61 -10.35
C LEU A 107 -0.42 -18.74 -11.02
N GLU A 108 0.26 -19.49 -11.89
CA GLU A 108 -0.36 -20.61 -12.62
C GLU A 108 -0.06 -21.92 -11.92
N ARG A 109 -1.09 -22.75 -11.72
CA ARG A 109 -0.93 -24.07 -11.11
C ARG A 109 -0.01 -24.98 -11.93
N ALA A 110 0.04 -24.76 -13.25
CA ALA A 110 0.92 -25.48 -14.16
C ALA A 110 2.42 -25.22 -13.89
N ASP A 111 2.75 -24.11 -13.24
CA ASP A 111 4.13 -23.72 -12.90
C ASP A 111 4.59 -24.31 -11.55
N ALA A 112 3.79 -25.18 -10.93
CA ALA A 112 4.12 -25.75 -9.63
C ALA A 112 5.33 -26.70 -9.71
N VAL A 113 6.33 -26.45 -8.89
CA VAL A 113 7.51 -27.30 -8.68
C VAL A 113 7.55 -27.68 -7.21
N ASP A 114 7.66 -28.98 -6.93
CA ASP A 114 7.63 -29.53 -5.56
C ASP A 114 6.41 -29.07 -4.74
N GLY A 115 5.26 -28.88 -5.41
CA GLY A 115 4.01 -28.45 -4.78
C GLY A 115 3.88 -26.94 -4.56
N GLU A 116 4.83 -26.13 -5.05
CA GLU A 116 4.80 -24.67 -4.89
C GLU A 116 4.91 -23.94 -6.23
N VAL A 117 4.18 -22.83 -6.36
CA VAL A 117 4.37 -21.86 -7.45
C VAL A 117 5.15 -20.67 -6.90
N ARG A 118 6.27 -20.32 -7.53
CA ARG A 118 7.13 -19.20 -7.11
C ARG A 118 7.27 -18.18 -8.23
N LEU A 119 7.05 -16.91 -7.90
CA LEU A 119 7.16 -15.78 -8.82
C LEU A 119 7.99 -14.67 -8.18
N ALA A 120 8.78 -13.96 -8.98
CA ALA A 120 9.40 -12.70 -8.57
C ALA A 120 9.22 -11.67 -9.68
N VAL A 121 8.66 -10.51 -9.32
CA VAL A 121 8.43 -9.40 -10.27
C VAL A 121 9.07 -8.13 -9.76
N ASP A 122 9.33 -7.21 -10.68
CA ASP A 122 9.84 -5.89 -10.33
C ASP A 122 8.73 -5.03 -9.70
N ALA A 123 9.15 -4.13 -8.84
CA ALA A 123 8.30 -3.26 -8.03
C ALA A 123 8.98 -1.90 -7.81
N TYR A 124 8.18 -0.88 -7.52
CA TYR A 124 8.72 0.42 -7.09
C TYR A 124 9.29 0.35 -5.66
N PRO A 125 10.27 1.22 -5.33
CA PRO A 125 10.96 2.17 -6.22
C PRO A 125 12.00 1.50 -7.15
N PHE A 126 12.26 2.14 -8.29
CA PHE A 126 13.42 1.87 -9.15
C PHE A 126 14.53 2.83 -8.74
N ARG A 127 15.52 2.32 -8.01
CA ARG A 127 16.64 3.11 -7.47
C ARG A 127 17.84 3.07 -8.41
N ILE A 128 18.81 3.93 -8.17
CA ILE A 128 20.04 4.00 -8.96
C ILE A 128 21.19 3.39 -8.13
N ARG A 129 21.94 2.47 -8.75
CA ARG A 129 23.17 1.90 -8.17
C ARG A 129 24.32 2.89 -8.23
N GLU A 130 25.40 2.60 -7.53
CA GLU A 130 26.64 3.42 -7.59
C GLU A 130 27.21 3.53 -9.02
N ASP A 131 27.04 2.50 -9.85
CA ASP A 131 27.47 2.50 -11.26
C ASP A 131 26.50 3.23 -12.21
N GLY A 132 25.43 3.85 -11.67
CA GLY A 132 24.41 4.56 -12.43
C GLY A 132 23.32 3.67 -13.04
N SER A 133 23.41 2.35 -12.92
CA SER A 133 22.39 1.43 -13.43
C SER A 133 21.13 1.42 -12.55
N VAL A 134 19.99 1.06 -13.16
CA VAL A 134 18.70 1.00 -12.46
C VAL A 134 18.55 -0.32 -11.70
N ALA A 135 18.16 -0.24 -10.43
CA ALA A 135 17.89 -1.36 -9.53
C ALA A 135 16.44 -1.32 -9.03
N PRO A 136 15.56 -2.21 -9.54
CA PRO A 136 14.19 -2.27 -9.06
C PRO A 136 14.12 -2.88 -7.65
N SER A 137 13.12 -2.44 -6.89
CA SER A 137 12.60 -3.24 -5.79
C SER A 137 11.87 -4.46 -6.37
N ARG A 138 11.57 -5.47 -5.55
CA ARG A 138 10.96 -6.71 -6.03
C ARG A 138 9.84 -7.17 -5.13
N VAL A 139 8.83 -7.82 -5.69
CA VAL A 139 7.88 -8.63 -4.93
C VAL A 139 8.15 -10.09 -5.25
N ARG A 140 8.38 -10.90 -4.22
CA ARG A 140 8.46 -12.35 -4.30
C ARG A 140 7.16 -12.93 -3.78
N VAL A 141 6.66 -13.93 -4.50
CA VAL A 141 5.43 -14.62 -4.20
C VAL A 141 5.69 -16.10 -4.17
N CYS A 142 5.17 -16.78 -3.16
CA CYS A 142 5.14 -18.23 -3.09
C CYS A 142 3.70 -18.66 -2.77
N TRP A 143 3.12 -19.49 -3.64
CA TRP A 143 1.79 -20.06 -3.45
C TRP A 143 1.89 -21.57 -3.34
N VAL A 144 1.21 -22.11 -2.33
CA VAL A 144 1.02 -23.55 -2.15
C VAL A 144 -0.41 -23.89 -2.57
N PRO A 145 -0.63 -24.54 -3.72
CA PRO A 145 -1.99 -24.83 -4.22
C PRO A 145 -2.78 -25.80 -3.34
N GLU A 146 -2.10 -26.61 -2.52
CA GLU A 146 -2.75 -27.60 -1.65
C GLU A 146 -3.63 -26.95 -0.58
N ASP A 147 -3.16 -25.87 0.04
CA ASP A 147 -3.85 -25.16 1.12
C ASP A 147 -4.22 -23.71 0.78
N ASP A 148 -4.02 -23.30 -0.47
CA ASP A 148 -4.25 -21.94 -0.96
C ASP A 148 -3.51 -20.86 -0.11
N SER A 149 -2.34 -21.20 0.48
CA SER A 149 -1.51 -20.23 1.19
C SER A 149 -0.60 -19.45 0.24
N VAL A 150 -0.57 -18.13 0.40
CA VAL A 150 0.25 -17.23 -0.41
C VAL A 150 1.13 -16.37 0.48
N ARG A 151 2.45 -16.57 0.38
CA ARG A 151 3.45 -15.70 0.99
C ARG A 151 3.84 -14.59 0.02
N LEU A 152 3.75 -13.34 0.47
CA LEU A 152 4.16 -12.15 -0.26
C LEU A 152 5.30 -11.48 0.49
N ASP A 153 6.44 -11.29 -0.17
CA ASP A 153 7.58 -10.53 0.35
C ASP A 153 7.89 -9.36 -0.57
N HIS A 154 7.77 -8.12 -0.08
CA HIS A 154 8.29 -6.93 -0.78
C HIS A 154 9.70 -6.64 -0.31
N LEU A 155 10.62 -6.56 -1.27
CA LEU A 155 12.03 -6.32 -1.04
C LEU A 155 12.45 -5.00 -1.69
N ARG A 156 12.82 -4.02 -0.87
CA ARG A 156 13.32 -2.74 -1.35
C ARG A 156 14.80 -2.85 -1.69
N PHE A 157 15.21 -2.36 -2.86
CA PHE A 157 16.64 -2.32 -3.19
C PHE A 157 17.33 -1.28 -2.32
N SER A 158 18.40 -1.64 -1.61
CA SER A 158 19.20 -0.70 -0.80
C SER A 158 20.38 -0.17 -1.61
N PRO A 159 20.46 1.12 -1.99
CA PRO A 159 21.67 1.66 -2.61
C PRO A 159 22.89 1.50 -1.70
N ARG A 160 22.70 1.73 -0.39
CA ARG A 160 23.76 1.59 0.62
C ARG A 160 24.27 0.16 0.76
N ARG A 161 23.39 -0.85 0.71
CA ARG A 161 23.81 -2.27 0.88
C ARG A 161 24.08 -2.98 -0.44
N GLY A 162 23.72 -2.38 -1.58
CA GLY A 162 23.89 -2.96 -2.92
C GLY A 162 22.98 -4.15 -3.25
N HIS A 163 21.97 -4.45 -2.42
CA HIS A 163 21.05 -5.57 -2.62
C HIS A 163 19.65 -5.29 -2.06
N ASN A 164 18.68 -6.13 -2.42
CA ASN A 164 17.31 -6.03 -1.91
C ASN A 164 17.17 -6.54 -0.47
N VAL A 165 16.54 -5.75 0.39
CA VAL A 165 16.23 -6.06 1.80
C VAL A 165 14.72 -6.24 1.95
N ILE A 166 14.30 -7.23 2.74
CA ILE A 166 12.87 -7.46 3.04
C ILE A 166 12.34 -6.24 3.80
N SER A 167 11.32 -5.63 3.23
CA SER A 167 10.62 -4.46 3.77
C SER A 167 9.27 -4.83 4.36
N ARG A 168 8.52 -5.71 3.69
CA ARG A 168 7.21 -6.20 4.15
C ARG A 168 7.07 -7.68 3.83
N SER A 169 6.36 -8.40 4.69
CA SER A 169 6.07 -9.82 4.52
C SER A 169 4.65 -10.10 5.00
N PHE A 170 3.87 -10.80 4.20
CA PHE A 170 2.49 -11.18 4.49
C PHE A 170 2.24 -12.64 4.12
N THR A 171 1.35 -13.29 4.85
CA THR A 171 0.89 -14.66 4.55
C THR A 171 -0.63 -14.65 4.44
N LEU A 172 -1.12 -14.55 3.21
CA LEU A 172 -2.53 -14.59 2.89
C LEU A 172 -3.00 -16.04 2.81
N ARG A 173 -4.22 -16.29 3.26
CA ARG A 173 -4.85 -17.60 3.17
C ARG A 173 -6.31 -17.46 2.82
N ARG A 174 -6.82 -18.37 1.99
CA ARG A 174 -8.21 -18.34 1.52
C ARG A 174 -9.24 -18.37 2.65
N GLU A 175 -8.98 -19.11 3.72
CA GLU A 175 -9.90 -19.18 4.87
C GLU A 175 -9.99 -17.85 5.65
N ARG A 176 -9.07 -16.92 5.41
CA ARG A 176 -9.06 -15.57 5.96
C ARG A 176 -9.41 -14.57 4.87
N GLN A 177 -10.70 -14.36 4.67
CA GLN A 177 -11.24 -13.41 3.71
C GLN A 177 -12.21 -12.43 4.36
N LEU A 178 -12.25 -11.21 3.86
CA LEU A 178 -13.32 -10.27 4.20
C LEU A 178 -14.62 -10.71 3.53
N THR A 179 -15.71 -10.63 4.27
CA THR A 179 -17.07 -10.88 3.76
C THR A 179 -17.82 -9.61 3.42
N GLU A 180 -17.31 -8.45 3.84
CA GLU A 180 -17.88 -7.13 3.63
C GLU A 180 -16.75 -6.15 3.30
N VAL A 181 -16.97 -5.30 2.29
CA VAL A 181 -15.98 -4.33 1.79
C VAL A 181 -16.66 -2.98 1.52
N PRO A 182 -16.19 -1.88 2.17
CA PRO A 182 -15.23 -1.86 3.27
C PRO A 182 -15.79 -2.57 4.53
N PRO A 183 -14.93 -3.06 5.44
CA PRO A 183 -15.40 -3.62 6.72
C PRO A 183 -16.16 -2.57 7.54
N PRO A 184 -17.04 -3.00 8.47
CA PRO A 184 -17.83 -2.08 9.27
C PRO A 184 -16.94 -1.27 10.23
N ALA A 185 -17.40 -0.09 10.63
CA ALA A 185 -16.61 0.90 11.37
C ALA A 185 -16.06 0.38 12.70
N GLU A 186 -16.81 -0.49 13.41
CA GLU A 186 -16.40 -1.15 14.64
C GLU A 186 -15.20 -2.09 14.46
N TRP A 187 -15.00 -2.61 13.25
CA TRP A 187 -13.83 -3.42 12.92
C TRP A 187 -12.64 -2.54 12.52
N VAL A 188 -12.87 -1.47 11.77
CA VAL A 188 -11.82 -0.58 11.25
C VAL A 188 -11.19 0.28 12.33
N ARG A 189 -11.99 0.95 13.18
CA ARG A 189 -11.50 1.94 14.16
C ARG A 189 -10.42 1.39 15.09
N PRO A 190 -10.53 0.18 15.67
CA PRO A 190 -9.45 -0.39 16.48
C PRO A 190 -8.13 -0.60 15.72
N GLN A 191 -8.20 -0.93 14.42
CA GLN A 191 -6.99 -1.16 13.60
C GLN A 191 -6.22 0.13 13.31
N LEU A 192 -6.91 1.27 13.25
CA LEU A 192 -6.31 2.59 13.09
C LEU A 192 -5.55 3.04 14.35
N LEU A 193 -5.95 2.54 15.51
CA LEU A 193 -5.33 2.85 16.82
C LEU A 193 -4.37 1.76 17.29
N HIS A 194 -3.96 0.86 16.38
CA HIS A 194 -3.03 -0.22 16.69
C HIS A 194 -1.65 0.36 17.08
N PRO A 195 -0.92 -0.20 18.07
CA PRO A 195 0.39 0.33 18.50
C PRO A 195 1.47 0.42 17.40
N GLU A 196 1.33 -0.41 16.35
CA GLU A 196 2.20 -0.35 15.16
C GLU A 196 1.87 0.81 14.21
N GLN A 197 0.79 1.56 14.46
CA GLN A 197 0.51 2.82 13.78
C GLN A 197 1.45 3.91 14.33
N HIS A 198 2.68 3.92 13.85
CA HIS A 198 3.74 4.81 14.35
C HIS A 198 3.87 6.13 13.56
N SER A 199 3.06 6.33 12.51
CA SER A 199 3.08 7.53 11.66
C SER A 199 1.77 7.69 10.89
N VAL A 200 1.46 8.90 10.44
CA VAL A 200 0.57 9.13 9.29
C VAL A 200 1.41 9.59 8.09
N SER A 201 1.10 9.11 6.89
CA SER A 201 1.88 9.40 5.70
C SER A 201 1.07 9.29 4.42
N VAL A 202 1.54 10.01 3.38
CA VAL A 202 1.11 9.87 1.99
C VAL A 202 2.31 9.43 1.16
N ARG A 203 2.21 8.28 0.50
CA ARG A 203 3.23 7.69 -0.37
C ARG A 203 2.70 7.55 -1.79
N VAL A 204 3.36 8.20 -2.73
CA VAL A 204 2.94 8.29 -4.13
C VAL A 204 3.95 7.60 -5.05
N VAL A 205 3.47 7.08 -6.17
CA VAL A 205 4.27 6.87 -7.38
C VAL A 205 3.84 7.96 -8.35
N HIS A 206 4.71 8.91 -8.66
CA HIS A 206 4.35 10.07 -9.46
C HIS A 206 3.90 9.66 -10.87
N PRO A 207 2.75 10.12 -11.38
CA PRO A 207 2.16 9.60 -12.62
C PRO A 207 3.05 9.80 -13.86
N ALA A 208 3.78 10.92 -13.94
CA ALA A 208 4.61 11.23 -15.11
C ALA A 208 6.03 10.64 -15.02
N THR A 209 6.66 10.72 -13.84
CA THR A 209 8.09 10.36 -13.66
C THR A 209 8.27 8.96 -13.11
N ARG A 210 7.21 8.37 -12.54
CA ARG A 210 7.21 7.09 -11.84
C ARG A 210 8.19 7.02 -10.66
N GLU A 211 8.62 8.18 -10.17
CA GLU A 211 9.43 8.30 -8.96
C GLU A 211 8.54 8.17 -7.73
N LEU A 212 9.04 7.45 -6.72
CA LEU A 212 8.38 7.34 -5.43
C LEU A 212 8.73 8.54 -4.54
N ALA A 213 7.74 9.09 -3.86
CA ALA A 213 7.94 10.09 -2.81
C ALA A 213 6.96 9.84 -1.66
N GLU A 214 7.36 10.20 -0.45
CA GLU A 214 6.52 10.08 0.74
C GLU A 214 6.68 11.31 1.64
N ILE A 215 5.56 11.85 2.14
CA ILE A 215 5.53 12.80 3.27
C ILE A 215 5.03 12.02 4.48
N ILE A 216 5.74 12.13 5.60
CA ILE A 216 5.49 11.35 6.82
C ILE A 216 5.46 12.30 8.01
N LEU A 217 4.47 12.11 8.88
CA LEU A 217 4.45 12.63 10.24
C LEU A 217 4.51 11.45 11.23
N PRO A 218 5.67 11.23 11.87
CA PRO A 218 5.78 10.26 12.97
C PRO A 218 4.83 10.60 14.11
N LEU A 219 4.17 9.61 14.69
CA LEU A 219 3.23 9.77 15.82
C LEU A 219 3.93 9.69 17.18
N ALA A 220 5.00 8.89 17.28
CA ALA A 220 5.78 8.75 18.50
C ALA A 220 6.60 10.00 18.84
N GLY A 221 6.70 10.31 20.14
CA GLY A 221 7.51 11.42 20.64
C GLY A 221 6.97 12.81 20.32
N ARG A 222 5.72 12.92 19.84
CA ARG A 222 5.07 14.20 19.59
C ARG A 222 4.80 14.92 20.92
N PRO A 223 5.16 16.21 21.06
CA PRO A 223 4.90 16.92 22.30
C PRO A 223 3.40 17.18 22.46
N THR A 224 2.85 16.93 23.64
CA THR A 224 1.45 17.25 23.94
C THR A 224 1.27 18.77 24.09
N GLY A 225 0.31 19.36 23.36
CA GLY A 225 -0.08 20.76 23.54
C GLY A 225 0.68 21.78 22.68
N VAL A 226 1.35 21.36 21.60
CA VAL A 226 1.92 22.29 20.60
C VAL A 226 0.89 22.64 19.53
N VAL A 227 0.92 23.88 19.04
CA VAL A 227 -0.02 24.41 18.04
C VAL A 227 0.20 23.82 16.64
N SER A 228 1.43 23.37 16.33
CA SER A 228 1.77 22.75 15.04
C SER A 228 2.92 21.76 15.20
N ASP A 229 2.79 20.58 14.59
CA ASP A 229 3.81 19.54 14.54
C ASP A 229 4.53 19.46 13.18
N THR A 230 4.41 20.50 12.34
CA THR A 230 5.04 20.56 11.02
C THR A 230 6.55 20.30 11.04
N GLU A 231 7.25 20.77 12.08
CA GLU A 231 8.71 20.57 12.23
C GLU A 231 9.10 19.11 12.46
N SER A 232 8.15 18.26 12.88
CA SER A 232 8.37 16.82 13.09
C SER A 232 8.23 16.02 11.79
N MET A 233 7.74 16.64 10.72
CA MET A 233 7.55 15.97 9.43
C MET A 233 8.87 15.67 8.73
N ILE A 234 8.88 14.57 8.00
CA ILE A 234 9.98 14.15 7.15
C ILE A 234 9.46 13.75 5.76
N THR A 235 10.32 13.78 4.77
CA THR A 235 10.08 13.15 3.47
C THR A 235 11.02 11.99 3.23
N LYS A 236 10.60 11.06 2.38
CA LYS A 236 11.46 10.05 1.75
C LYS A 236 11.33 10.15 0.24
N ASN A 237 12.44 10.23 -0.48
CA ASN A 237 12.43 10.26 -1.94
C ASN A 237 12.60 8.85 -2.56
N ASN A 238 12.68 8.79 -3.89
CA ASN A 238 12.76 7.54 -4.63
C ASN A 238 14.01 6.70 -4.25
N GLN A 239 15.13 7.36 -3.92
CA GLN A 239 16.36 6.70 -3.48
C GLN A 239 16.33 6.27 -2.00
N GLY A 240 15.27 6.61 -1.25
CA GLY A 240 15.16 6.34 0.18
C GLY A 240 15.76 7.43 1.08
N ALA A 241 16.34 8.48 0.49
CA ALA A 241 16.94 9.57 1.24
C ALA A 241 15.87 10.31 2.05
N VAL A 242 16.14 10.49 3.35
CA VAL A 242 15.26 11.19 4.29
C VAL A 242 15.63 12.66 4.36
N ALA A 243 14.65 13.55 4.29
CA ALA A 243 14.81 14.97 4.57
C ALA A 243 13.85 15.43 5.68
N ARG A 244 14.32 16.32 6.56
CA ARG A 244 13.51 16.93 7.61
C ARG A 244 12.88 18.22 7.13
N HIS A 245 11.77 18.62 7.76
CA HIS A 245 11.16 19.93 7.55
C HIS A 245 12.19 21.08 7.57
N GLY A 246 11.96 22.09 6.73
CA GLY A 246 12.88 23.22 6.52
C GLY A 246 14.07 22.94 5.59
N ALA A 247 14.40 21.67 5.29
CA ALA A 247 15.43 21.35 4.31
C ALA A 247 14.92 21.56 2.86
N ARG A 248 15.79 22.02 1.96
CA ARG A 248 15.46 22.15 0.52
C ARG A 248 14.94 20.84 -0.09
N ALA A 249 15.51 19.71 0.31
CA ALA A 249 15.08 18.39 -0.14
C ALA A 249 13.64 18.07 0.32
N PHE A 250 13.26 18.43 1.54
CA PHE A 250 11.91 18.24 2.06
C PHE A 250 10.89 19.01 1.21
N HIS A 251 11.17 20.27 0.89
CA HIS A 251 10.29 21.07 0.04
C HIS A 251 10.12 20.43 -1.34
N ARG A 252 11.22 20.05 -2.01
CA ARG A 252 11.18 19.39 -3.32
C ARG A 252 10.34 18.11 -3.27
N ASP A 253 10.62 17.22 -2.33
CA ASP A 253 9.95 15.92 -2.26
C ASP A 253 8.45 16.07 -1.89
N SER A 254 8.12 17.08 -1.09
CA SER A 254 6.73 17.39 -0.74
C SER A 254 5.94 17.96 -1.93
N GLU A 255 6.57 18.76 -2.80
CA GLU A 255 5.94 19.22 -4.05
C GLU A 255 5.65 18.05 -4.99
N VAL A 256 6.51 17.02 -5.05
CA VAL A 256 6.24 15.80 -5.84
C VAL A 256 5.00 15.07 -5.32
N VAL A 257 4.86 14.95 -3.99
CA VAL A 257 3.66 14.35 -3.38
C VAL A 257 2.41 15.19 -3.66
N ALA A 258 2.50 16.50 -3.51
CA ALA A 258 1.40 17.43 -3.78
C ALA A 258 0.92 17.35 -5.25
N ASP A 259 1.85 17.35 -6.20
CA ASP A 259 1.57 17.22 -7.63
C ASP A 259 0.90 15.88 -7.96
N ALA A 260 1.42 14.76 -7.42
CA ALA A 260 0.83 13.45 -7.63
C ALA A 260 -0.59 13.30 -7.01
N VAL A 261 -0.82 13.91 -5.84
CA VAL A 261 -2.15 13.95 -5.20
C VAL A 261 -3.11 14.89 -5.94
N GLY A 262 -2.58 15.85 -6.69
CA GLY A 262 -3.37 16.89 -7.36
C GLY A 262 -3.94 17.91 -6.37
N SER A 263 -3.21 18.22 -5.30
CA SER A 263 -3.60 19.19 -4.26
C SER A 263 -2.44 20.10 -3.89
N PRO A 264 -2.70 21.34 -3.42
CA PRO A 264 -1.65 22.19 -2.87
C PRO A 264 -0.85 21.48 -1.77
N ARG A 265 0.47 21.72 -1.73
CA ARG A 265 1.36 21.13 -0.70
C ARG A 265 0.88 21.40 0.72
N GLN A 266 0.35 22.60 0.97
CA GLN A 266 -0.15 22.96 2.30
C GLN A 266 -1.36 22.10 2.69
N ASP A 267 -2.29 21.85 1.77
CA ASP A 267 -3.47 21.01 2.01
C ASP A 267 -3.06 19.58 2.38
N VAL A 268 -2.03 19.03 1.71
CA VAL A 268 -1.50 17.69 2.06
C VAL A 268 -0.89 17.67 3.46
N VAL A 269 -0.17 18.73 3.84
CA VAL A 269 0.41 18.88 5.18
C VAL A 269 -0.70 18.99 6.24
N ASP A 270 -1.67 19.87 6.03
CA ASP A 270 -2.78 20.10 6.94
C ASP A 270 -3.63 18.83 7.11
N PHE A 271 -3.84 18.09 6.03
CA PHE A 271 -4.52 16.80 6.05
C PHE A 271 -3.81 15.77 6.95
N LEU A 272 -2.48 15.70 6.90
CA LEU A 272 -1.70 14.83 7.78
C LEU A 272 -1.75 15.30 9.24
N LEU A 273 -1.65 16.61 9.49
CA LEU A 273 -1.74 17.18 10.83
C LEU A 273 -3.10 16.92 11.47
N GLU A 274 -4.18 17.10 10.72
CA GLU A 274 -5.55 16.81 11.17
C GLU A 274 -5.70 15.32 11.50
N ALA A 275 -5.28 14.42 10.62
CA ALA A 275 -5.32 12.97 10.89
C ALA A 275 -4.53 12.60 12.16
N ALA A 276 -3.39 13.25 12.37
CA ALA A 276 -2.57 13.03 13.54
C ALA A 276 -3.21 13.60 14.82
N ALA A 277 -4.02 14.65 14.72
CA ALA A 277 -4.83 15.17 15.82
C ALA A 277 -6.04 14.26 16.11
N LEU A 278 -6.69 13.73 15.08
CA LEU A 278 -7.76 12.73 15.19
C LEU A 278 -7.26 11.46 15.87
N HIS A 279 -6.08 10.96 15.49
CA HIS A 279 -5.42 9.85 16.18
C HIS A 279 -5.22 10.17 17.67
N LEU A 280 -4.66 11.33 18.00
CA LEU A 280 -4.41 11.71 19.40
C LEU A 280 -5.70 11.81 20.22
N ALA A 281 -6.77 12.34 19.63
CA ALA A 281 -8.07 12.47 20.29
C ALA A 281 -8.76 11.11 20.52
N ALA A 282 -8.55 10.14 19.63
CA ALA A 282 -9.17 8.82 19.68
C ALA A 282 -8.32 7.77 20.42
N ALA A 283 -7.00 7.98 20.51
CA ALA A 283 -6.08 7.03 21.12
C ALA A 283 -6.40 6.78 22.60
N PRO A 284 -6.38 5.52 23.07
CA PRO A 284 -6.49 5.22 24.50
C PRO A 284 -5.42 5.94 25.32
N ALA A 285 -5.79 6.36 26.53
CA ALA A 285 -4.84 6.96 27.46
C ALA A 285 -3.67 6.00 27.72
N GLY A 286 -2.43 6.48 27.52
CA GLY A 286 -1.22 5.67 27.72
C GLY A 286 -0.86 4.76 26.54
N LEU A 287 -1.47 4.91 25.36
CA LEU A 287 -1.01 4.23 24.15
C LEU A 287 0.43 4.66 23.82
N GLU A 288 1.37 3.71 23.93
CA GLU A 288 2.74 3.89 23.45
C GLU A 288 2.83 3.51 21.97
N THR A 289 3.10 4.49 21.12
CA THR A 289 3.40 4.25 19.70
C THR A 289 4.90 3.98 19.53
N ALA A 290 5.24 2.95 18.76
CA ALA A 290 6.64 2.66 18.44
C ALA A 290 7.31 3.82 17.69
N ALA A 291 8.63 3.99 17.87
CA ALA A 291 9.38 4.99 17.13
C ALA A 291 9.37 4.71 15.62
N TYR A 292 9.24 5.75 14.80
CA TYR A 292 9.32 5.62 13.35
C TYR A 292 10.76 5.33 12.90
N SER A 293 10.97 4.24 12.15
CA SER A 293 12.29 3.90 11.63
C SER A 293 12.72 4.86 10.51
N LEU A 294 13.83 5.56 10.76
CA LEU A 294 14.52 6.39 9.78
C LEU A 294 15.54 5.60 8.96
N GLU A 295 15.74 4.31 9.24
CA GLU A 295 16.69 3.51 8.47
C GLU A 295 16.27 3.46 7.01
N ASP A 296 17.26 3.79 6.16
CA ASP A 296 17.19 3.57 4.73
C ASP A 296 17.42 2.08 4.50
N GLU A 297 16.32 1.33 4.39
CA GLU A 297 16.34 -0.02 3.82
C GLU A 297 16.60 0.06 2.33
#